data_AF-A0A0S8I293-F1
#
_entry.id   AF-A0A0S8I293-F1
#
_cell.length_a   1.000
_cell.length_b   1.000
_cell.length_c   1.000
_cell.angle_alpha   90.00
_cell.angle_beta   90.00
_cell.angle_gamma   90.00
#
_symmetry.space_group_name_H-M   'P 1'
#
loop_
_entity.id
_entity.type
_entity.pdbx_description
1 polymer ?
#
loop_
_entity_poly.entity_id
_entity_poly.type
_entity_poly.pdbx_seq_one_letter_code
_entity_poly.pdbx_strand_id
1 'polypeptide(L)' 'MEEIYPHEYISEGAKENIIVRERGFVPSELILLLLAAGFRIEHIWGGTAGHWKRAAVDLDKMEIMAIARKPLDSA' A
#
# COMPACT_ATOMS: atom_id res chain seq x y z
N MET A 1 -10.51 -4.42 -7.96
CA MET A 1 -10.69 -5.84 -8.32
C MET A 1 -10.18 -6.64 -7.13
N GLU A 2 -10.96 -7.59 -6.60
CA GLU A 2 -10.45 -8.52 -5.58
C GLU A 2 -10.02 -9.80 -6.28
N GLU A 3 -8.85 -10.30 -5.92
CA GLU A 3 -8.27 -11.52 -6.47
C GLU A 3 -8.11 -12.55 -5.36
N ILE A 4 -8.50 -13.80 -5.64
CA ILE A 4 -8.35 -14.92 -4.71
C ILE A 4 -7.56 -15.99 -5.43
N TYR A 5 -6.38 -16.34 -4.91
CA TYR A 5 -5.49 -17.31 -5.55
C TYR A 5 -4.63 -18.07 -4.52
N PRO A 6 -4.19 -19.30 -4.84
CA PRO A 6 -3.20 -20.00 -4.03
C PRO A 6 -1.83 -19.33 -4.18
N HIS A 7 -1.15 -19.10 -3.07
CA HIS A 7 0.19 -18.53 -3.01
C HIS A 7 1.12 -19.46 -2.22
N GLU A 8 2.30 -19.74 -2.78
CA GLU A 8 3.34 -20.49 -2.07
C GLU A 8 3.98 -19.57 -1.02
N TYR A 9 3.90 -19.96 0.24
CA TYR A 9 4.48 -19.25 1.37
C TYR A 9 5.44 -20.17 2.12
N ILE A 10 6.54 -19.60 2.63
CA ILE A 10 7.49 -20.35 3.46
C ILE A 10 7.21 -20.02 4.93
N SER A 11 6.60 -20.98 5.63
CA SER A 11 6.37 -20.93 7.08
C SER A 11 7.35 -21.88 7.77
N GLU A 12 8.12 -21.40 8.74
CA GLU A 12 9.02 -22.23 9.56
C GLU A 12 9.98 -23.16 8.77
N GLY A 13 10.32 -22.77 7.54
CA GLY A 13 11.20 -23.55 6.64
C GLY A 13 10.48 -24.60 5.79
N ALA A 14 9.17 -24.78 5.94
CA ALA A 14 8.34 -25.59 5.06
C ALA A 14 7.64 -24.72 4.00
N LYS A 15 7.46 -25.26 2.79
CA LYS A 15 6.66 -24.64 1.74
C LYS A 15 5.20 -25.07 1.91
N GLU A 16 4.30 -24.10 2.04
CA GLU A 16 2.87 -24.33 2.17
C GLU A 16 2.11 -23.48 1.14
N ASN A 17 0.99 -23.99 0.63
CA ASN A 17 0.09 -23.21 -0.21
C ASN A 17 -0.98 -22.59 0.69
N ILE A 18 -1.03 -21.26 0.73
CA ILE A 18 -2.06 -20.51 1.41
C ILE A 18 -3.03 -19.89 0.39
N ILE A 19 -4.29 -19.72 0.77
CA ILE A 19 -5.24 -18.97 -0.05
C ILE A 19 -5.13 -17.50 0.33
N VAL A 20 -4.73 -16.67 -0.63
CA VAL A 20 -4.61 -15.22 -0.45
C VAL A 20 -5.83 -14.55 -1.07
N ARG A 21 -6.32 -13.52 -0.40
CA ARG A 21 -7.27 -12.56 -0.96
C ARG A 21 -6.59 -11.19 -1.02
N GLU A 22 -6.35 -10.70 -2.22
CA GLU A 22 -5.68 -9.44 -2.47
C GLU A 22 -6.62 -8.43 -3.13
N ARG A 23 -6.41 -7.15 -2.82
CA ARG A 23 -7.06 -6.03 -3.49
C ARG A 23 -6.04 -4.93 -3.74
N GLY A 24 -5.71 -4.73 -5.02
CA GLY A 24 -4.93 -3.57 -5.44
C GLY A 24 -5.71 -2.28 -5.28
N PHE A 25 -5.01 -1.21 -4.93
CA PHE A 25 -5.53 0.16 -4.88
C PHE A 25 -4.64 1.09 -5.70
N VAL A 26 -5.27 1.97 -6.47
CA VAL A 26 -4.53 3.05 -7.16
C VAL A 26 -4.20 4.19 -6.19
N PRO A 27 -3.25 5.08 -6.52
CA PRO A 27 -2.85 6.16 -5.63
C PRO A 27 -4.02 7.02 -5.12
N SER A 28 -5.01 7.32 -5.97
CA SER A 28 -6.19 8.11 -5.59
C SER A 28 -7.10 7.40 -4.58
N GLU A 29 -7.24 6.08 -4.69
CA GLU A 29 -8.02 5.30 -3.71
C GLU A 29 -7.30 5.25 -2.36
N LEU A 30 -5.98 5.08 -2.36
CA LEU A 30 -5.18 5.12 -1.12
C LEU A 30 -5.29 6.49 -0.42
N ILE A 31 -5.25 7.59 -1.20
CA ILE A 31 -5.50 8.94 -0.67
C ILE A 31 -6.87 9.01 0.00
N LEU A 32 -7.92 8.53 -0.67
CA LEU A 32 -9.28 8.57 -0.12
C LEU A 32 -9.40 7.76 1.18
N LEU A 33 -8.78 6.59 1.25
CA LEU A 33 -8.77 5.76 2.47
C LEU A 33 -8.06 6.47 3.62
N LEU A 34 -6.92 7.12 3.36
CA LEU A 34 -6.19 7.88 4.37
C LEU A 34 -6.98 9.10 4.87
N LEU A 35 -7.62 9.84 3.97
CA LEU A 35 -8.51 10.95 4.34
C LEU A 35 -9.67 10.48 5.20
N ALA A 36 -10.34 9.38 4.80
CA ALA A 36 -11.43 8.79 5.56
C ALA A 36 -11.00 8.30 6.95
N ALA A 37 -9.73 7.87 7.09
CA ALA A 37 -9.12 7.51 8.36
C ALA A 37 -8.63 8.72 9.20
N GLY A 38 -8.87 9.96 8.75
CA GLY A 38 -8.53 11.19 9.46
C GLY A 38 -7.08 11.64 9.30
N PHE A 39 -6.36 11.14 8.29
CA PHE A 39 -5.02 11.60 7.99
C PHE A 39 -5.04 12.77 7.00
N ARG A 40 -4.08 13.68 7.17
CA ARG A 40 -3.70 14.63 6.12
C ARG A 40 -2.53 14.04 5.34
N ILE A 41 -2.69 13.95 4.02
CA ILE A 41 -1.65 13.47 3.12
C ILE A 41 -0.65 14.61 2.87
N GLU A 42 0.64 14.31 3.02
CA GLU A 42 1.73 15.22 2.68
C GLU A 42 2.28 14.88 1.30
N HIS A 43 2.55 13.59 1.05
CA HIS A 43 3.13 13.12 -0.21
C HIS A 43 2.62 11.73 -0.60
N ILE A 44 2.55 11.52 -1.92
CA ILE A 44 2.33 10.22 -2.55
C ILE A 44 3.42 10.06 -3.60
N TRP A 45 4.23 9.02 -3.46
CA TRP A 45 5.42 8.81 -4.27
C TRP A 45 5.58 7.37 -4.73
N GLY A 46 6.30 7.19 -5.83
CA GLY A 46 6.70 5.87 -6.33
C GLY A 46 8.11 5.45 -5.90
N GLY A 47 8.55 4.34 -6.48
CA GLY A 47 9.81 3.68 -6.17
C GLY A 47 9.56 2.25 -5.71
N THR A 48 10.61 1.61 -5.22
CA THR A 48 10.55 0.24 -4.72
C THR A 48 10.92 0.24 -3.24
N ALA A 49 10.45 -0.74 -2.48
CA ALA A 49 10.86 -0.90 -1.09
C ALA A 49 12.40 -0.90 -0.98
N GLY A 50 12.95 0.01 -0.18
CA GLY A 50 14.40 0.23 -0.04
C GLY A 50 15.00 1.25 -1.02
N HIS A 51 14.26 1.68 -2.05
CA HIS A 51 14.67 2.68 -3.06
C HIS A 51 13.52 3.64 -3.41
N TRP A 52 12.92 4.25 -2.40
CA TRP A 52 11.86 5.25 -2.58
C TRP A 52 12.38 6.51 -3.25
N LYS A 53 11.58 7.08 -4.16
CA LYS A 53 11.92 8.31 -4.88
C LYS A 53 10.94 9.39 -4.48
N ARG A 54 11.40 10.63 -4.31
CA ARG A 54 10.48 11.78 -4.17
C ARG A 54 9.90 12.20 -5.52
N ALA A 55 9.24 11.26 -6.19
CA ALA A 55 8.79 11.38 -7.57
C ALA A 55 7.37 10.80 -7.73
N ALA A 56 6.72 11.14 -8.84
CA ALA A 56 5.41 10.62 -9.17
C ALA A 56 5.39 9.07 -9.16
N VAL A 57 4.25 8.51 -8.82
CA VAL A 57 4.02 7.06 -8.90
C VAL A 57 4.05 6.65 -10.37
N ASP A 58 4.84 5.62 -10.66
CA ASP A 58 4.78 4.90 -11.92
C ASP A 58 3.65 3.88 -11.83
N LEU A 59 2.61 4.04 -12.65
CA LEU A 59 1.40 3.20 -12.59
C LEU A 59 1.64 1.76 -13.06
N ASP A 60 2.77 1.50 -13.71
CA ASP A 60 3.20 0.14 -14.07
C ASP A 60 3.98 -0.55 -12.93
N LYS A 61 4.17 0.15 -11.80
CA LYS A 61 4.77 -0.41 -10.57
C LYS A 61 3.69 -0.64 -9.52
N MET A 62 3.86 -1.74 -8.80
CA MET A 62 2.90 -2.18 -7.78
C MET A 62 3.04 -1.39 -6.46
N GLU A 63 4.11 -0.63 -6.30
CA GLU A 63 4.54 -0.04 -5.03
C GLU A 63 4.20 1.45 -4.96
N ILE A 64 3.53 1.83 -3.86
CA ILE A 64 3.15 3.23 -3.58
C ILE A 64 3.62 3.56 -2.15
N MET A 65 4.31 4.69 -2.00
CA MET A 65 4.64 5.24 -0.69
C MET A 65 3.76 6.45 -0.37
N ALA A 66 3.11 6.41 0.79
CA ALA A 66 2.36 7.53 1.33
C ALA A 66 3.05 8.10 2.57
N ILE A 67 3.22 9.43 2.60
CA ILE A 67 3.59 10.16 3.81
C ILE A 67 2.35 10.94 4.24
N ALA A 68 1.85 10.64 5.43
CA ALA A 68 0.65 11.25 5.96
C ALA A 68 0.81 11.52 7.47
N ARG A 69 0.18 12.60 7.94
CA ARG A 69 0.16 12.99 9.36
C ARG A 69 -1.26 12.90 9.88
N LYS A 70 -1.45 12.22 11.00
CA LYS A 70 -2.69 12.32 11.77
C LYS A 70 -2.65 13.65 12.53
N PRO A 71 -3.58 14.58 12.30
CA PRO A 71 -3.69 15.78 13.11
C PRO A 71 -3.92 15.37 14.58
N LEU A 72 -3.32 16.10 15.52
CA LEU A 72 -3.75 16.01 16.91
C LEU A 72 -5.13 16.68 16.96
N ASP A 73 -6.13 16.00 17.52
CA ASP A 73 -7.44 16.60 17.72
C ASP A 73 -7.24 17.92 18.48
N SER A 74 -7.74 19.01 17.91
CA SER A 74 -7.84 20.26 18.67
C SER A 74 -8.99 20.04 19.64
N ALA A 75 -8.64 19.79 20.91
CA ALA A 75 -9.58 19.77 22.03
C ALA A 75 -10.31 21.10 22.16
#